data_AF-A0AAE5KME4-F1
#
_entry.id   AF-A0AAE5KME4-F1
#
_cell.length_a   1.000
_cell.length_b   1.000
_cell.length_c   1.000
_cell.angle_alpha   90.00
_cell.angle_beta   90.00
_cell.angle_gamma   90.00
#
_symmetry.space_group_name_H-M   'P 1'
#
loop_
_entity.id
_entity.type
_entity.pdbx_description
1 polymer ?
#
loop_
_entity_poly.entity_id
_entity_poly.type
_entity_poly.pdbx_seq_one_letter_code
_entity_poly.pdbx_strand_id
1 'polypeptide(L)'
;DEYKHATAELEGILLTDENKAGKPRPRSERKIDDDAIVSPNGAWTWLSKGSAIRVSEDGTWDQKDSAETGREGSSQLFADGSWESKMKMGDGENFVHVNPDGSWTSKDSFRTVEVKADGTWRTQTEYDTKYSTPDGKVFRESSGRKTELPSGGHEVSHIQVPREPSLSYLEDGPGGGGVIPLKPRKPLQPGQQAVS
;
A
#
# COMPACT_ATOMS: atom_id res chain seq x y z
N ASP A 1 6.41 8.40 26.14
CA ASP A 1 5.64 9.64 26.38
C ASP A 1 4.25 9.40 25.79
N GLU A 2 3.29 9.03 26.64
CA GLU A 2 1.98 8.48 26.24
C GLU A 2 1.17 9.46 25.37
N TYR A 3 1.39 10.76 25.57
CA TYR A 3 0.77 11.82 24.77
C TYR A 3 1.27 11.84 23.32
N LYS A 4 2.56 11.59 23.09
CA LYS A 4 3.13 11.48 21.73
C LYS A 4 2.61 10.23 21.02
N HIS A 5 2.42 9.14 21.77
CA HIS A 5 1.88 7.89 21.24
C HIS A 5 0.42 8.08 20.80
N ALA A 6 -0.44 8.62 21.67
CA ALA A 6 -1.84 8.88 21.35
C ALA A 6 -2.00 9.83 20.15
N THR A 7 -1.16 10.87 20.07
CA THR A 7 -1.15 11.79 18.92
C THR A 7 -0.71 11.07 17.64
N ALA A 8 0.32 10.23 17.71
CA ALA A 8 0.80 9.46 16.56
C ALA A 8 -0.20 8.40 16.08
N GLU A 9 -1.00 7.81 16.97
CA GLU A 9 -2.13 6.95 16.59
C GLU A 9 -3.22 7.76 15.86
N LEU A 10 -3.59 8.93 16.39
CA LEU A 10 -4.61 9.81 15.81
C LEU A 10 -4.19 10.37 14.44
N GLU A 11 -2.90 10.65 14.26
CA GLU A 11 -2.32 11.12 13.00
C GLU A 11 -2.08 9.99 11.97
N GLY A 12 -2.31 8.73 12.37
CA GLY A 12 -2.11 7.53 11.54
C GLY A 12 -0.64 7.15 11.32
N ILE A 13 0.26 7.64 12.17
CA ILE A 13 1.71 7.38 12.12
C ILE A 13 2.00 5.98 12.66
N LEU A 14 1.30 5.55 13.71
CA LEU A 14 1.42 4.22 14.32
C LEU A 14 0.47 3.19 13.68
N LEU A 15 0.89 1.92 13.70
CA LEU A 15 0.06 0.81 13.22
C LEU A 15 -0.70 0.34 14.44
N THR A 16 -1.99 0.65 14.49
CA THR A 16 -2.88 0.07 15.51
C THR A 16 -3.14 -1.39 15.17
N ASP A 17 -3.58 -2.19 16.14
CA ASP A 17 -3.89 -3.60 15.90
C ASP A 17 -5.04 -3.78 14.88
N GLU A 18 -5.90 -2.77 14.74
CA GLU A 18 -6.94 -2.69 13.70
C GLU A 18 -6.36 -2.51 12.29
N ASN A 19 -5.15 -1.92 12.18
CA ASN A 19 -4.44 -1.72 10.92
C ASN A 19 -3.37 -2.78 10.66
N LYS A 20 -3.09 -3.67 11.62
CA LYS A 20 -2.20 -4.83 11.45
C LYS A 20 -3.00 -5.98 10.84
N ALA A 21 -2.29 -6.94 10.27
CA ALA A 21 -2.89 -8.16 9.74
C ALA A 21 -3.58 -8.98 10.86
N GLY A 22 -4.86 -8.71 11.09
CA GLY A 22 -5.64 -9.26 12.20
C GLY A 22 -5.64 -10.79 12.25
N LYS A 23 -5.77 -11.32 13.47
CA LYS A 23 -6.15 -12.70 13.78
C LYS A 23 -7.28 -12.66 14.83
N PRO A 24 -8.34 -13.46 14.74
CA PRO A 24 -8.66 -14.42 13.68
C PRO A 24 -9.16 -13.71 12.42
N ARG A 25 -8.98 -14.36 11.27
CA ARG A 25 -9.42 -13.81 9.99
C ARG A 25 -10.81 -14.35 9.69
N PRO A 26 -11.80 -13.49 9.41
CA PRO A 26 -13.12 -13.96 9.02
C PRO A 26 -13.03 -14.80 7.74
N ARG A 27 -14.07 -15.60 7.47
CA ARG A 27 -14.21 -16.30 6.17
C ARG A 27 -14.80 -15.34 5.14
N SER A 28 -14.66 -15.66 3.86
CA SER A 28 -15.39 -14.91 2.83
C SER A 28 -16.89 -15.03 3.05
N GLU A 29 -17.59 -13.91 3.22
CA GLU A 29 -19.03 -13.86 3.49
C GLU A 29 -19.86 -13.46 2.26
N ARG A 30 -19.22 -12.96 1.19
CA ARG A 30 -19.88 -12.53 -0.06
C ARG A 30 -19.06 -12.81 -1.31
N LYS A 31 -19.77 -13.01 -2.42
CA LYS A 31 -19.22 -12.96 -3.78
C LYS A 31 -19.43 -11.56 -4.38
N ILE A 32 -18.54 -11.12 -5.27
CA ILE A 32 -18.71 -9.83 -5.99
C ILE A 32 -19.80 -9.91 -7.05
N ASP A 33 -20.01 -11.09 -7.63
CA ASP A 33 -20.85 -11.28 -8.82
C ASP A 33 -21.67 -12.57 -8.70
N ASP A 34 -22.90 -12.54 -9.19
CA ASP A 34 -23.80 -13.69 -9.14
C ASP A 34 -23.33 -14.87 -10.00
N ASP A 35 -22.59 -14.60 -11.06
CA ASP A 35 -22.03 -15.59 -11.98
C ASP A 35 -20.77 -16.30 -11.45
N ALA A 36 -20.34 -15.98 -10.22
CA ALA A 36 -19.22 -16.67 -9.59
C ALA A 36 -19.53 -18.15 -9.28
N ILE A 37 -18.55 -19.02 -9.53
CA ILE A 37 -18.60 -20.44 -9.17
C ILE A 37 -18.14 -20.58 -7.72
N VAL A 38 -19.06 -20.94 -6.83
CA VAL A 38 -18.81 -21.03 -5.38
C VAL A 38 -18.64 -22.50 -4.95
N SER A 39 -17.58 -22.77 -4.21
CA SER A 39 -17.31 -24.07 -3.59
C SER A 39 -17.97 -24.17 -2.21
N PRO A 40 -18.28 -25.38 -1.70
CA PRO A 40 -18.92 -25.55 -0.39
C PRO A 40 -18.15 -24.96 0.80
N ASN A 41 -16.83 -24.80 0.67
CA ASN A 41 -15.97 -24.20 1.68
C ASN A 41 -15.88 -22.66 1.59
N GLY A 42 -16.70 -22.02 0.75
CA GLY A 42 -16.74 -20.56 0.61
C GLY A 42 -15.70 -19.97 -0.36
N ALA A 43 -14.76 -20.77 -0.86
CA ALA A 43 -13.89 -20.36 -1.97
C ALA A 43 -14.71 -20.16 -3.25
N TRP A 44 -14.32 -19.22 -4.10
CA TRP A 44 -15.04 -18.98 -5.35
C TRP A 44 -14.13 -18.45 -6.46
N THR A 45 -14.57 -18.62 -7.71
CA THR A 45 -13.94 -18.05 -8.88
C THR A 45 -14.93 -17.28 -9.73
N TRP A 46 -14.47 -16.23 -10.40
CA TRP A 46 -15.26 -15.50 -11.38
C TRP A 46 -14.40 -15.24 -12.62
N LEU A 47 -14.95 -15.54 -13.79
CA LEU A 47 -14.29 -15.37 -15.07
C LEU A 47 -15.20 -14.55 -15.98
N SER A 48 -14.65 -13.49 -16.55
CA SER A 48 -15.27 -12.73 -17.63
C SER A 48 -14.32 -12.64 -18.84
N LYS A 49 -14.73 -11.92 -19.88
CA LYS A 49 -14.00 -11.79 -21.16
C LYS A 49 -12.72 -10.95 -21.06
N GLY A 50 -12.01 -11.01 -19.94
CA GLY A 50 -10.82 -10.19 -19.71
C GLY A 50 -10.44 -10.06 -18.25
N SER A 51 -11.26 -10.54 -17.32
CA SER A 51 -10.93 -10.57 -15.91
C SER A 51 -11.11 -11.97 -15.34
N ALA A 52 -10.20 -12.37 -14.47
CA ALA A 52 -10.29 -13.59 -13.69
C ALA A 52 -10.00 -13.25 -12.23
N ILE A 53 -10.90 -13.66 -11.34
CA ILE A 53 -10.78 -13.51 -9.89
C ILE A 53 -10.86 -14.90 -9.28
N ARG A 54 -9.98 -15.16 -8.33
CA ARG A 54 -10.01 -16.35 -7.48
C ARG A 54 -9.95 -15.92 -6.02
N VAL A 55 -10.87 -16.44 -5.22
CA VAL A 55 -10.95 -16.22 -3.78
C VAL A 55 -10.86 -17.56 -3.06
N SER A 56 -9.98 -17.64 -2.07
CA SER A 56 -9.79 -18.80 -1.20
C SER A 56 -10.78 -18.80 -0.03
N GLU A 57 -10.87 -19.91 0.70
CA GLU A 57 -11.76 -20.05 1.88
C GLU A 57 -11.51 -18.98 2.96
N ASP A 58 -10.25 -18.60 3.15
CA ASP A 58 -9.85 -17.56 4.11
C ASP A 58 -10.10 -16.14 3.61
N GLY A 59 -10.56 -15.97 2.37
CA GLY A 59 -10.78 -14.67 1.73
C GLY A 59 -9.52 -14.05 1.14
N THR A 60 -8.37 -14.74 1.10
CA THR A 60 -7.26 -14.36 0.22
C THR A 60 -7.68 -14.47 -1.23
N TRP A 61 -7.05 -13.69 -2.11
CA TRP A 61 -7.48 -13.65 -3.50
C TRP A 61 -6.38 -13.22 -4.46
N ASP A 62 -6.56 -13.62 -5.71
CA ASP A 62 -5.80 -13.13 -6.85
C ASP A 62 -6.75 -12.68 -7.96
N GLN A 63 -6.38 -11.59 -8.63
CA GLN A 63 -7.09 -11.05 -9.76
C GLN A 63 -6.11 -10.82 -10.90
N LYS A 64 -6.55 -11.11 -12.12
CA LYS A 64 -5.84 -10.79 -13.35
C LYS A 64 -6.80 -10.16 -14.34
N ASP A 65 -6.42 -8.98 -14.82
CA ASP A 65 -7.15 -8.24 -15.83
C ASP A 65 -6.31 -8.13 -17.10
N SER A 66 -6.94 -8.33 -18.25
CA SER A 66 -6.34 -8.18 -19.57
C SER A 66 -6.66 -6.80 -20.14
N ALA A 67 -6.01 -6.45 -21.25
CA ALA A 67 -6.29 -5.22 -21.99
C ALA A 67 -7.77 -5.08 -22.42
N GLU A 68 -8.52 -6.18 -22.55
CA GLU A 68 -9.94 -6.15 -22.92
C GLU A 68 -10.82 -5.44 -21.88
N THR A 69 -10.36 -5.36 -20.62
CA THR A 69 -11.04 -4.62 -19.54
C THR A 69 -10.74 -3.12 -19.56
N GLY A 70 -9.80 -2.67 -20.42
CA GLY A 70 -9.24 -1.32 -20.37
C GLY A 70 -8.27 -1.07 -19.20
N ARG A 71 -7.98 -2.09 -18.38
CA ARG A 71 -7.05 -2.03 -17.23
C ARG A 71 -6.26 -3.33 -17.12
N GLU A 72 -5.23 -3.49 -17.94
CA GLU A 72 -4.37 -4.68 -17.87
C GLU A 72 -3.51 -4.67 -16.59
N GLY A 73 -3.53 -5.75 -15.82
CA GLY A 73 -2.83 -5.83 -14.55
C GLY A 73 -3.12 -7.08 -13.75
N SER A 74 -2.60 -7.11 -12.53
CA SER A 74 -2.88 -8.15 -11.54
C SER A 74 -2.85 -7.60 -10.14
N SER A 75 -3.58 -8.23 -9.23
CA SER A 75 -3.52 -7.92 -7.80
C SER A 75 -3.62 -9.20 -6.99
N GLN A 76 -2.98 -9.22 -5.84
CA GLN A 76 -2.98 -10.37 -4.95
C GLN A 76 -3.02 -9.92 -3.50
N LEU A 77 -3.88 -10.58 -2.71
CA LEU A 77 -3.95 -10.45 -1.26
C LEU A 77 -3.46 -11.74 -0.60
N PHE A 78 -2.52 -11.61 0.32
CA PHE A 78 -1.96 -12.73 1.07
C PHE A 78 -2.61 -12.87 2.43
N ALA A 79 -2.45 -14.05 3.05
CA ALA A 79 -3.11 -14.39 4.30
C ALA A 79 -2.74 -13.44 5.45
N ASP A 80 -1.55 -12.86 5.43
CA ASP A 80 -1.08 -11.87 6.41
C ASP A 80 -1.45 -10.43 6.04
N GLY A 81 -2.49 -10.23 5.24
CA GLY A 81 -2.99 -8.91 4.84
C GLY A 81 -2.05 -8.14 3.90
N SER A 82 -0.80 -8.60 3.69
CA SER A 82 0.08 -8.04 2.68
C SER A 82 -0.55 -8.20 1.31
N TRP A 83 -0.22 -7.28 0.41
CA TRP A 83 -0.78 -7.29 -0.93
C TRP A 83 0.16 -6.69 -1.95
N GLU A 84 0.01 -7.12 -3.19
CA GLU A 84 0.69 -6.51 -4.32
C GLU A 84 -0.28 -6.18 -5.45
N SER A 85 0.07 -5.15 -6.22
CA SER A 85 -0.67 -4.73 -7.40
C SER A 85 0.28 -4.34 -8.51
N LYS A 86 0.00 -4.84 -9.71
CA LYS A 86 0.70 -4.55 -10.95
C LYS A 86 -0.31 -4.01 -11.94
N MET A 87 -0.03 -2.86 -12.54
CA MET A 87 -0.89 -2.24 -13.53
C MET A 87 -0.05 -1.77 -14.70
N LYS A 88 -0.41 -2.22 -15.89
CA LYS A 88 0.25 -1.77 -17.11
C LYS A 88 -0.18 -0.34 -17.43
N MET A 89 0.79 0.51 -17.72
CA MET A 89 0.59 1.92 -18.03
C MET A 89 1.35 2.26 -19.31
N GLY A 90 0.66 2.28 -20.45
CA GLY A 90 1.28 2.54 -21.74
C GLY A 90 2.40 1.52 -22.05
N ASP A 91 3.63 2.01 -22.16
CA ASP A 91 4.85 1.21 -22.36
C ASP A 91 5.53 0.74 -21.05
N GLY A 92 5.03 1.19 -19.90
CA GLY A 92 5.55 0.87 -18.57
C GLY A 92 4.59 0.03 -17.72
N GLU A 93 5.02 -0.22 -16.49
CA GLU A 93 4.27 -0.93 -15.45
C GLU A 93 4.40 -0.18 -14.13
N ASN A 94 3.25 0.01 -13.47
CA ASN A 94 3.18 0.46 -12.09
C ASN A 94 3.10 -0.76 -11.18
N PHE A 95 3.97 -0.81 -10.18
CA PHE A 95 4.01 -1.86 -9.17
C PHE A 95 3.85 -1.27 -7.78
N VAL A 96 3.11 -1.97 -6.93
CA VAL A 96 3.00 -1.70 -5.49
C VAL A 96 3.11 -3.02 -4.74
N HIS A 97 3.83 -3.00 -3.62
CA HIS A 97 3.86 -4.09 -2.65
C HIS A 97 3.78 -3.53 -1.24
N VAL A 98 2.85 -4.06 -0.44
CA VAL A 98 2.62 -3.69 0.96
C VAL A 98 2.90 -4.90 1.83
N ASN A 99 3.82 -4.75 2.79
CA ASN A 99 4.22 -5.80 3.72
C ASN A 99 3.27 -5.88 4.92
N PRO A 100 3.29 -6.98 5.70
CA PRO A 100 2.44 -7.16 6.89
C PRO A 100 2.67 -6.14 8.01
N ASP A 101 3.82 -5.47 8.03
CA ASP A 101 4.17 -4.41 8.98
C ASP A 101 3.81 -3.01 8.46
N GLY A 102 3.00 -2.93 7.41
CA GLY A 102 2.54 -1.69 6.78
C GLY A 102 3.59 -1.01 5.92
N SER A 103 4.87 -1.41 5.98
CA SER A 103 5.88 -0.89 5.07
C SER A 103 5.49 -1.22 3.63
N TRP A 104 5.89 -0.37 2.69
CA TRP A 104 5.49 -0.56 1.29
C TRP A 104 6.51 -0.01 0.32
N THR A 105 6.49 -0.58 -0.88
CA THR A 105 7.27 -0.11 -2.02
C THR A 105 6.34 0.16 -3.19
N SER A 106 6.65 1.17 -3.98
CA SER A 106 5.99 1.40 -5.25
C SER A 106 7.00 1.78 -6.32
N LYS A 107 6.71 1.42 -7.56
CA LYS A 107 7.52 1.80 -8.72
C LYS A 107 6.59 2.19 -9.86
N ASP A 108 6.86 3.33 -10.46
CA ASP A 108 6.28 3.77 -11.72
C ASP A 108 7.41 4.13 -12.71
N SER A 109 7.06 4.65 -13.89
CA SER A 109 8.04 5.05 -14.91
C SER A 109 8.95 6.22 -14.50
N PHE A 110 8.59 6.97 -13.46
CA PHE A 110 9.29 8.19 -13.04
C PHE A 110 10.06 8.01 -11.74
N ARG A 111 9.61 7.11 -10.85
CA ARG A 111 10.16 6.99 -9.50
C ARG A 111 9.99 5.61 -8.87
N THR A 112 10.88 5.33 -7.92
CA THR A 112 10.73 4.26 -6.93
C THR A 112 10.53 4.89 -5.56
N VAL A 113 9.61 4.34 -4.79
CA VAL A 113 9.29 4.75 -3.43
C VAL A 113 9.44 3.55 -2.50
N GLU A 114 10.03 3.79 -1.34
CA GLU A 114 10.07 2.87 -0.22
C GLU A 114 9.61 3.62 1.03
N VAL A 115 8.73 3.00 1.82
CA VAL A 115 8.27 3.50 3.11
C VAL A 115 8.42 2.37 4.11
N LYS A 116 9.15 2.63 5.20
CA LYS A 116 9.46 1.66 6.24
C LYS A 116 8.37 1.60 7.29
N ALA A 117 8.44 0.57 8.14
CA ALA A 117 7.48 0.36 9.22
C ALA A 117 7.44 1.50 10.24
N ASP A 118 8.50 2.31 10.36
CA ASP A 118 8.56 3.51 11.22
C ASP A 118 8.05 4.79 10.53
N GLY A 119 7.56 4.68 9.29
CA GLY A 119 7.08 5.79 8.47
C GLY A 119 8.18 6.58 7.77
N THR A 120 9.46 6.28 8.00
CA THR A 120 10.53 6.87 7.19
C THR A 120 10.40 6.42 5.75
N TRP A 121 10.79 7.28 4.82
CA TRP A 121 10.54 7.05 3.41
C TRP A 121 11.70 7.50 2.56
N ARG A 122 11.81 6.90 1.37
CA ARG A 122 12.78 7.22 0.32
C ARG A 122 12.05 7.27 -1.01
N THR A 123 12.23 8.34 -1.76
CA THR A 123 11.79 8.47 -3.16
C THR A 123 13.00 8.69 -4.04
N GLN A 124 13.20 7.84 -5.02
CA GLN A 124 14.28 7.91 -5.97
C GLN A 124 13.72 8.17 -7.36
N THR A 125 14.24 9.21 -8.01
CA THR A 125 13.99 9.55 -9.42
C THR A 125 15.29 9.39 -10.21
N GLU A 126 15.25 9.66 -11.51
CA GLU A 126 16.46 9.76 -12.35
C GLU A 126 17.42 10.87 -11.86
N TYR A 127 16.89 11.95 -11.29
CA TYR A 127 17.65 13.17 -11.01
C TYR A 127 18.12 13.28 -9.55
N ASP A 128 17.34 12.76 -8.62
CA ASP A 128 17.63 12.84 -7.19
C ASP A 128 16.98 11.74 -6.36
N THR A 129 17.46 11.62 -5.13
CA THR A 129 16.81 10.86 -4.06
C THR A 129 16.40 11.81 -2.96
N LYS A 130 15.14 11.73 -2.52
CA LYS A 130 14.64 12.40 -1.32
C LYS A 130 14.32 11.36 -0.26
N TYR A 131 14.66 11.62 0.99
CA TYR A 131 14.36 10.68 2.08
C TYR A 131 14.19 11.39 3.41
N SER A 132 13.37 10.81 4.28
CA SER A 132 13.23 11.22 5.67
C SER A 132 14.08 10.37 6.61
N THR A 133 14.30 10.89 7.81
CA THR A 133 14.99 10.20 8.91
C THR A 133 14.08 10.09 10.14
N PRO A 134 14.34 9.14 11.05
CA PRO A 134 13.50 8.94 12.23
C PRO A 134 13.39 10.16 13.16
N ASP A 135 14.37 11.07 13.13
CA ASP A 135 14.38 12.31 13.91
C ASP A 135 13.58 13.46 13.25
N GLY A 136 12.91 13.20 12.11
CA GLY A 136 12.03 14.13 11.42
C GLY A 136 12.72 15.04 10.40
N LYS A 137 14.01 14.82 10.10
CA LYS A 137 14.70 15.54 9.04
C LYS A 137 14.39 14.94 7.67
N VAL A 138 14.56 15.77 6.65
CA VAL A 138 14.42 15.35 5.25
C VAL A 138 15.65 15.79 4.48
N PHE A 139 16.14 14.93 3.61
CA PHE A 139 17.31 15.20 2.78
C PHE A 139 16.98 15.01 1.30
N ARG A 140 17.68 15.78 0.47
CA ARG A 140 17.80 15.57 -0.97
C ARG A 140 19.25 15.24 -1.30
N GLU A 141 19.43 14.20 -2.09
CA GLU A 141 20.72 13.79 -2.64
C GLU A 141 20.65 13.85 -4.16
N SER A 142 21.54 14.64 -4.78
CA SER A 142 21.67 14.73 -6.23
C SER A 142 23.13 14.89 -6.58
N SER A 143 23.62 14.10 -7.54
CA SER A 143 25.02 14.11 -8.00
C SER A 143 26.04 14.00 -6.84
N GLY A 144 25.74 13.17 -5.83
CA GLY A 144 26.59 12.96 -4.65
C GLY A 144 26.56 14.08 -3.60
N ARG A 145 25.77 15.15 -3.81
CA ARG A 145 25.59 16.22 -2.84
C ARG A 145 24.34 15.98 -2.00
N LYS A 146 24.54 15.83 -0.68
CA LYS A 146 23.48 15.76 0.32
C LYS A 146 23.12 17.16 0.83
N THR A 147 21.83 17.50 0.80
CA THR A 147 21.28 18.77 1.30
C THR A 147 20.12 18.48 2.25
N GLU A 148 20.16 19.03 3.46
CA GLU A 148 19.02 19.00 4.39
C GLU A 148 17.95 19.97 3.88
N LEU A 149 16.70 19.51 3.81
CA LEU A 149 15.56 20.31 3.41
C LEU A 149 14.86 20.88 4.65
N PRO A 150 14.37 22.13 4.59
CA PRO A 150 13.71 22.78 5.71
C PRO A 150 12.40 22.06 6.08
N SER A 151 12.14 21.93 7.38
CA SER A 151 10.96 21.25 7.95
C SER A 151 9.83 22.20 8.37
N GLY A 152 9.96 23.52 8.17
CA GLY A 152 8.96 24.51 8.59
C GLY A 152 8.48 25.45 7.48
N GLY A 153 7.18 25.78 7.47
CA GLY A 153 6.60 26.89 6.69
C GLY A 153 6.32 26.63 5.19
N HIS A 154 6.23 27.72 4.41
CA HIS A 154 5.85 27.75 2.99
C HIS A 154 6.78 26.94 2.06
N GLU A 155 8.03 26.69 2.48
CA GLU A 155 9.05 25.95 1.72
C GLU A 155 8.89 24.42 1.77
N VAL A 156 8.10 23.90 2.73
CA VAL A 156 7.78 22.46 2.85
C VAL A 156 6.98 21.95 1.64
N SER A 157 6.31 22.84 0.91
CA SER A 157 5.53 22.53 -0.30
C SER A 157 6.34 21.86 -1.42
N HIS A 158 7.68 21.98 -1.41
CA HIS A 158 8.58 21.33 -2.37
C HIS A 158 9.01 19.91 -1.96
N ILE A 159 8.75 19.51 -0.70
CA ILE A 159 8.95 18.16 -0.21
C ILE A 159 7.71 17.35 -0.58
N GLN A 160 7.78 16.68 -1.74
CA GLN A 160 6.75 15.72 -2.13
C GLN A 160 6.89 14.45 -1.28
N VAL A 161 6.22 14.44 -0.13
CA VAL A 161 6.06 13.22 0.67
C VAL A 161 5.25 12.21 -0.15
N PRO A 162 5.64 10.93 -0.19
CA PRO A 162 4.85 9.91 -0.87
C PRO A 162 3.43 9.84 -0.32
N ARG A 163 2.49 9.46 -1.18
CA ARG A 163 1.12 9.15 -0.76
C ARG A 163 1.01 7.64 -0.59
N GLU A 164 0.20 7.22 0.38
CA GLU A 164 -0.11 5.82 0.57
C GLU A 164 -0.72 5.24 -0.71
N PRO A 165 -0.28 4.06 -1.15
CA PRO A 165 -0.94 3.41 -2.26
C PRO A 165 -2.32 2.93 -1.82
N SER A 166 -3.23 2.78 -2.78
CA SER A 166 -4.57 2.24 -2.55
C SER A 166 -4.78 1.05 -3.46
N LEU A 167 -5.37 -0.01 -2.94
CA LEU A 167 -5.94 -1.08 -3.75
C LEU A 167 -7.29 -0.57 -4.26
N SER A 168 -7.43 -0.38 -5.58
CA SER A 168 -8.55 0.34 -6.21
C SER A 168 -9.85 -0.47 -6.31
N TYR A 169 -9.80 -1.74 -5.94
CA TYR A 169 -10.96 -2.60 -5.81
C TYR A 169 -11.63 -2.28 -4.48
N LEU A 170 -12.97 -2.31 -4.45
CA LEU A 170 -13.87 -2.16 -3.29
C LEU A 170 -13.15 -2.17 -1.94
N GLU A 171 -13.45 -1.26 -1.02
CA GLU A 171 -12.77 -1.05 0.28
C GLU A 171 -12.25 -2.32 1.01
N ASP A 172 -12.91 -3.49 0.85
CA ASP A 172 -12.54 -4.80 1.42
C ASP A 172 -11.99 -5.88 0.43
N GLY A 173 -11.88 -5.58 -0.85
CA GLY A 173 -11.54 -6.51 -1.94
C GLY A 173 -12.62 -7.57 -2.25
N PRO A 174 -12.37 -8.46 -3.25
CA PRO A 174 -13.22 -9.61 -3.56
C PRO A 174 -13.33 -10.64 -2.45
N GLY A 175 -12.42 -10.63 -1.47
CA GLY A 175 -12.48 -11.52 -0.30
C GLY A 175 -13.78 -11.40 0.51
N GLY A 176 -14.54 -10.32 0.36
CA GLY A 176 -15.90 -10.25 0.88
C GLY A 176 -15.97 -10.31 2.41
N GLY A 177 -15.07 -9.61 3.08
CA GLY A 177 -14.97 -9.58 4.55
C GLY A 177 -14.06 -10.64 5.17
N GLY A 178 -13.44 -11.52 4.37
CA GLY A 178 -12.46 -12.50 4.84
C GLY A 178 -11.11 -11.86 5.24
N VAL A 179 -9.99 -12.27 4.64
CA VAL A 179 -8.75 -11.47 4.77
C VAL A 179 -8.99 -10.07 4.20
N ILE A 180 -8.71 -9.05 4.99
CA ILE A 180 -8.80 -7.64 4.60
C ILE A 180 -7.41 -7.15 4.17
N PRO A 181 -7.28 -6.44 3.04
CA PRO A 181 -6.02 -5.80 2.65
C PRO A 181 -5.51 -4.84 3.72
N LEU A 182 -4.23 -4.94 4.04
CA LEU A 182 -3.60 -4.05 5.01
C LEU A 182 -3.63 -2.60 4.51
N LYS A 183 -4.00 -1.68 5.39
CA LYS A 183 -3.80 -0.25 5.14
C LYS A 183 -2.31 0.07 5.18
N PRO A 184 -1.73 0.67 4.12
CA PRO A 184 -0.29 0.96 4.09
C PRO A 184 0.09 2.01 5.14
N ARG A 185 1.35 1.93 5.60
CA ARG A 185 1.95 2.90 6.52
C ARG A 185 1.90 4.30 5.90
N LYS A 186 1.41 5.26 6.69
CA LYS A 186 1.51 6.68 6.36
C LYS A 186 2.96 7.17 6.48
N PRO A 187 3.52 7.80 5.44
CA PRO A 187 4.87 8.35 5.51
C PRO A 187 4.94 9.55 6.45
N LEU A 188 6.04 9.66 7.20
CA LEU A 188 6.31 10.80 8.09
C LEU A 188 6.37 12.11 7.30
N GLN A 189 5.66 13.11 7.81
CA GLN A 189 5.79 14.48 7.32
C GLN A 189 7.10 15.10 7.83
N PRO A 190 7.65 16.10 7.13
CA PRO A 190 8.81 16.84 7.61
C PRO A 190 8.58 17.38 9.02
N GLY A 191 9.54 17.16 9.92
CA GLY A 191 9.46 17.52 11.33
C GLY A 191 8.77 16.49 12.23
N GLN A 192 8.06 15.49 11.68
CA GLN A 192 7.50 14.39 12.48
C GLN A 192 8.57 13.35 12.78
N GLN A 193 8.64 12.95 14.05
CA GLN A 193 9.57 11.91 14.50
C GLN A 193 8.89 10.54 14.43
N ALA A 194 9.66 9.51 14.11
CA ALA A 194 9.24 8.14 14.27
C ALA A 194 8.96 7.88 15.77
N VAL A 195 7.85 7.20 16.04
CA VAL A 195 7.47 6.79 17.40
C VAL A 195 7.69 5.29 17.51
N SER A 196 8.46 4.89 18.52
CA SER A 196 8.76 3.49 18.87
C SER A 196 7.85 2.98 19.99
#